data_AF-A0A1C7LWJ4-F1
#
_entry.id   AF-A0A1C7LWJ4-F1
#
_cell.length_a   1.000
_cell.length_b   1.000
_cell.length_c   1.000
_cell.angle_alpha   90.00
_cell.angle_beta   90.00
_cell.angle_gamma   90.00
#
_symmetry.space_group_name_H-M   'P 1'
#
loop_
_entity.id
_entity.type
_entity.pdbx_description
1 polymer ?
#
loop_
_entity_poly.entity_id
_entity_poly.type
_entity_poly.pdbx_seq_one_letter_code
_entity_poly.pdbx_strand_id
1 'polypeptide(L)'
;MRGFSANIREKPRWWEKVNDSTIVSRWRQEMVEIDKGRSKSSGRGEGLDYIFDELRYAAKQRDKKTGIESTAIPMVYQSTSLIPADIKAGLLIGVSVLEDVPMEEKDWHPGTKPAGTRFSTPVVVLSLHRQNAPPYP
;
A
#
# COMPACT_ATOMS: atom_id res chain seq x y z
N MET A 1 12.39 12.00 3.04
CA MET A 1 12.56 11.53 1.64
C MET A 1 11.82 10.22 1.36
N ARG A 2 12.15 9.08 1.99
CA ARG A 2 11.50 7.76 1.70
C ARG A 2 9.97 7.75 1.84
N GLY A 3 9.45 8.45 2.85
CA GLY A 3 7.99 8.55 3.06
C GLY A 3 7.24 9.22 1.90
N PHE A 4 7.85 10.17 1.19
CA PHE A 4 7.17 10.86 0.08
C PHE A 4 7.02 9.95 -1.15
N SER A 5 8.09 9.25 -1.53
CA SER A 5 8.04 8.25 -2.61
C SER A 5 7.03 7.14 -2.29
N ALA A 6 6.99 6.65 -1.04
CA ALA A 6 5.99 5.69 -0.58
C ALA A 6 4.55 6.20 -0.73
N ASN A 7 4.25 7.39 -0.20
CA ASN A 7 2.90 7.97 -0.29
C ASN A 7 2.40 8.14 -1.73
N ILE A 8 3.29 8.47 -2.68
CA ILE A 8 2.91 8.58 -4.09
C ILE A 8 2.64 7.20 -4.69
N ARG A 9 3.46 6.19 -4.37
CA ARG A 9 3.32 4.82 -4.89
C ARG A 9 2.05 4.11 -4.42
N GLU A 10 1.50 4.51 -3.27
CA GLU A 10 0.18 4.04 -2.80
C GLU A 10 -1.00 4.60 -3.60
N LYS A 11 -0.82 5.70 -4.35
CA LYS A 11 -1.90 6.29 -5.15
C LYS A 11 -2.17 5.39 -6.38
N PRO A 12 -3.45 5.16 -6.74
CA PRO A 12 -3.78 4.33 -7.88
C PRO A 12 -3.25 4.94 -9.18
N ARG A 13 -2.64 4.11 -10.04
CA ARG A 13 -2.06 4.51 -11.33
C ARG A 13 -1.00 5.62 -11.19
N TRP A 14 -0.25 5.64 -10.09
CA TRP A 14 0.79 6.65 -9.87
C TRP A 14 1.83 6.67 -11.00
N TRP A 15 2.17 5.50 -11.56
CA TRP A 15 3.15 5.33 -12.63
C TRP A 15 2.79 6.07 -13.93
N GLU A 16 1.50 6.28 -14.18
CA GLU A 16 1.02 7.12 -15.30
C GLU A 16 1.00 8.59 -14.90
N LYS A 17 0.44 8.87 -13.73
CA LYS A 17 0.21 10.22 -13.19
C LYS A 17 1.50 11.00 -12.93
N VAL A 18 2.62 10.32 -12.66
CA VAL A 18 3.93 10.96 -12.46
C VAL A 18 4.44 11.72 -13.70
N ASN A 19 3.88 11.42 -14.88
CA ASN A 19 4.23 12.12 -16.12
C ASN A 19 3.31 13.33 -16.39
N ASP A 20 2.24 13.52 -15.62
CA ASP A 20 1.34 14.66 -15.72
C ASP A 20 1.84 15.80 -14.82
N SER A 21 2.25 16.90 -15.45
CA SER A 21 2.79 18.08 -14.75
C SER A 21 1.77 18.72 -13.79
N THR A 22 0.47 18.65 -14.11
CA THR A 22 -0.60 19.19 -13.26
C THR A 22 -0.72 18.37 -11.98
N ILE A 23 -0.67 17.04 -12.10
CA ILE A 23 -0.76 16.14 -10.95
C ILE A 23 0.50 16.23 -10.09
N VAL A 24 1.68 16.25 -10.71
CA VAL A 24 2.96 16.42 -10.01
C VAL A 24 3.00 17.74 -9.26
N SER A 25 2.49 18.83 -9.84
CA SER A 25 2.41 20.13 -9.17
C SER A 25 1.52 20.09 -7.92
N ARG A 26 0.37 19.41 -7.99
CA ARG A 26 -0.50 19.19 -6.81
C ARG A 26 0.18 18.35 -5.74
N TRP A 27 0.81 17.23 -6.11
CA TRP A 27 1.56 16.42 -5.15
C TRP A 27 2.72 17.19 -4.52
N ARG A 28 3.41 18.05 -5.28
CA ARG A 28 4.45 18.94 -4.75
C ARG A 28 3.88 19.88 -3.69
N GLN A 29 2.69 20.47 -3.92
CA GLN A 29 2.01 21.30 -2.93
C GLN A 29 1.61 20.49 -1.68
N GLU A 30 0.98 19.32 -1.86
CA GLU A 30 0.63 18.40 -0.77
C GLU A 30 1.86 18.11 0.12
N MET A 31 3.01 17.82 -0.49
CA MET A 31 4.23 17.49 0.26
C MET A 31 4.82 18.71 1.00
N VAL A 32 4.75 19.90 0.42
CA VAL A 32 5.21 21.13 1.09
C VAL A 32 4.35 21.42 2.33
N GLU A 33 3.02 21.26 2.24
CA GLU A 33 2.13 21.44 3.40
C GLU A 33 2.38 20.39 4.49
N ILE A 34 2.63 19.13 4.10
CA ILE A 34 2.96 18.04 5.03
C ILE A 34 4.33 18.27 5.72
N ASP A 35 5.30 18.87 5.03
CA ASP A 35 6.63 19.18 5.60
C ASP A 35 6.59 20.40 6.54
N LYS A 36 5.75 21.41 6.26
CA LYS A 36 5.54 22.57 7.15
C LYS A 36 5.12 22.15 8.57
N GLY A 37 4.36 21.06 8.71
CA GLY A 37 3.97 20.50 10.00
C GLY A 37 5.07 19.70 10.71
N ARG A 38 6.18 19.40 10.03
CA ARG A 38 7.33 18.67 10.60
C ARG A 38 8.50 19.64 10.80
N SER A 39 8.64 20.10 12.04
CA SER A 39 9.81 20.89 12.47
C SER A 39 11.08 20.04 12.36
N LYS A 40 11.70 20.02 11.15
CA LYS A 40 13.13 19.87 10.83
C LYS A 40 13.34 19.50 9.34
N SER A 41 13.46 20.55 8.53
CA SER A 41 14.53 20.75 7.54
C SER A 41 14.77 19.73 6.42
N SER A 42 13.79 18.95 5.97
CA SER A 42 14.02 17.96 4.89
C SER A 42 13.48 18.35 3.51
N GLY A 43 12.71 19.44 3.37
CA GLY A 43 12.04 19.84 2.13
C GLY A 43 12.60 21.10 1.45
N ARG A 44 13.92 21.18 1.17
CA ARG A 44 14.36 22.15 0.13
C ARG A 44 13.97 21.60 -1.24
N GLY A 45 13.49 22.47 -2.13
CA GLY A 45 12.88 22.12 -3.42
C GLY A 45 13.67 21.13 -4.30
N GLU A 46 15.00 21.10 -4.16
CA GLU A 46 15.90 20.17 -4.87
C GLU A 46 15.71 18.70 -4.46
N GLY A 47 15.34 18.43 -3.21
CA GLY A 47 15.07 17.07 -2.75
C GLY A 47 13.80 16.47 -3.35
N LEU A 48 12.84 17.31 -3.75
CA LEU A 48 11.60 16.87 -4.38
C LEU A 48 11.81 16.52 -5.85
N ASP A 49 12.67 17.25 -6.56
CA ASP A 49 12.95 16.97 -7.97
C ASP A 49 13.59 15.60 -8.14
N TYR A 50 14.57 15.27 -7.28
CA TYR A 50 15.16 13.94 -7.24
C TYR A 50 14.11 12.84 -6.99
N ILE A 51 13.15 13.07 -6.09
CA ILE A 51 12.09 12.09 -5.80
C ILE A 51 11.19 11.89 -7.04
N PHE A 52 10.82 12.96 -7.73
CA PHE A 52 10.02 12.83 -8.95
C PHE A 52 10.80 12.18 -10.10
N ASP A 53 12.11 12.42 -10.21
CA ASP A 53 12.98 11.70 -11.16
C ASP A 53 13.08 10.21 -10.82
N GLU A 54 13.26 9.86 -9.55
CA GLU A 54 13.23 8.47 -9.07
C GLU A 54 11.88 7.81 -9.42
N LEU A 55 10.76 8.48 -9.17
CA LEU A 55 9.43 7.95 -9.46
C LEU A 55 9.22 7.78 -10.97
N ARG A 56 9.66 8.73 -11.80
CA ARG A 56 9.62 8.59 -13.26
C ARG A 56 10.47 7.41 -13.73
N TYR A 57 11.66 7.23 -13.16
CA TYR A 57 12.51 6.08 -13.45
C TYR A 57 11.82 4.77 -13.07
N ALA A 58 11.29 4.67 -11.85
CA ALA A 58 10.58 3.49 -11.37
C ALA A 58 9.34 3.17 -12.22
N ALA A 59 8.59 4.17 -12.67
CA ALA A 59 7.46 4.00 -13.58
C ALA A 59 7.87 3.40 -14.93
N LYS A 60 9.06 3.74 -15.45
CA LYS A 60 9.60 3.14 -16.68
C LYS A 60 10.00 1.67 -16.52
N GLN A 61 10.42 1.28 -15.31
CA GLN A 61 10.81 -0.10 -15.01
C GLN A 61 9.62 -1.03 -14.74
N ARG A 62 8.40 -0.49 -14.64
CA ARG A 62 7.20 -1.28 -14.42
C ARG A 62 6.94 -2.21 -15.60
N ASP A 63 6.75 -3.49 -15.32
CA ASP A 63 6.32 -4.46 -16.31
C ASP A 63 4.83 -4.28 -16.61
N LYS A 64 4.50 -3.88 -17.84
CA LYS A 64 3.11 -3.66 -18.27
C LYS A 64 2.30 -4.95 -18.38
N LYS A 65 2.94 -6.09 -18.66
CA LYS A 65 2.27 -7.37 -18.87
C LYS A 65 1.85 -7.99 -17.55
N THR A 66 2.76 -8.03 -16.58
CA THR A 66 2.52 -8.65 -15.26
C THR A 66 2.04 -7.64 -14.21
N GLY A 67 2.22 -6.34 -14.46
CA GLY A 67 1.96 -5.27 -13.51
C GLY A 67 2.96 -5.17 -12.37
N ILE A 68 4.11 -5.86 -12.48
CA ILE A 68 5.16 -5.83 -11.46
C ILE A 68 5.83 -4.44 -11.45
N GLU A 69 5.92 -3.85 -10.26
CA GLU A 69 6.56 -2.57 -10.01
C GLU A 69 7.37 -2.59 -8.71
N SER A 70 8.36 -1.69 -8.61
CA SER A 70 9.16 -1.54 -7.40
C SER A 70 8.35 -0.84 -6.30
N THR A 71 8.55 -1.26 -5.05
CA THR A 71 8.02 -0.56 -3.88
C THR A 71 8.97 0.56 -3.44
N ALA A 72 8.62 1.29 -2.38
CA ALA A 72 9.53 2.23 -1.73
C ALA A 72 10.65 1.53 -0.93
N ILE A 73 10.58 0.20 -0.75
CA ILE A 73 11.61 -0.60 -0.09
C ILE A 73 12.51 -1.17 -1.19
N PRO A 74 13.84 -0.93 -1.14
CA PRO A 74 14.77 -1.45 -2.12
C PRO A 74 14.65 -2.97 -2.27
N MET A 75 14.72 -3.45 -3.52
CA MET A 75 14.65 -4.87 -3.87
C MET A 75 13.34 -5.58 -3.51
N VAL A 76 12.30 -4.84 -3.12
CA VAL A 76 10.95 -5.37 -2.91
C VAL A 76 10.04 -4.91 -4.05
N TYR A 77 9.34 -5.86 -4.64
CA TYR A 77 8.45 -5.65 -5.79
C TYR A 77 7.03 -6.08 -5.45
N GLN A 78 6.05 -5.46 -6.11
CA GLN A 78 4.63 -5.75 -5.94
C GLN A 78 3.91 -5.83 -7.29
N SER A 79 2.78 -6.53 -7.34
CA SER A 79 1.85 -6.50 -8.45
C SER A 79 0.42 -6.72 -7.96
N THR A 80 -0.53 -5.98 -8.52
CA THR A 80 -1.96 -6.14 -8.25
C THR A 80 -2.68 -6.99 -9.31
N SER A 81 -2.00 -7.33 -10.40
CA SER A 81 -2.56 -8.06 -11.56
C SER A 81 -1.95 -9.44 -11.76
N LEU A 82 -0.95 -9.83 -10.97
CA LEU A 82 -0.27 -11.12 -11.14
C LEU A 82 -1.14 -12.32 -10.74
N ILE A 83 -2.07 -12.13 -9.80
CA ILE A 83 -2.99 -13.19 -9.34
C ILE A 83 -4.23 -13.19 -10.24
N PRO A 84 -4.56 -14.31 -10.92
CA PRO A 84 -5.77 -14.45 -11.71
C PRO A 84 -7.05 -14.19 -10.89
N ALA A 85 -8.06 -13.61 -11.54
CA ALA A 85 -9.28 -13.18 -10.88
C ALA A 85 -10.09 -14.35 -10.29
N ASP A 86 -10.11 -15.50 -10.96
CA ASP A 86 -10.74 -16.74 -10.53
C ASP A 86 -10.07 -17.32 -9.28
N ILE A 87 -8.73 -17.35 -9.24
CA ILE A 87 -7.97 -17.78 -8.06
C ILE A 87 -8.23 -16.84 -6.89
N LYS A 88 -8.21 -15.52 -7.13
CA LYS A 88 -8.53 -14.53 -6.09
C LYS A 88 -9.97 -14.69 -5.58
N ALA A 89 -10.94 -14.92 -6.47
CA ALA A 89 -12.33 -15.14 -6.10
C ALA A 89 -12.50 -16.43 -5.30
N GLY A 90 -11.88 -17.54 -5.73
CA GLY A 90 -11.90 -18.80 -4.99
C GLY A 90 -11.30 -18.68 -3.60
N LEU A 91 -10.19 -17.96 -3.46
CA LEU A 91 -9.59 -17.65 -2.15
C LEU A 91 -10.55 -16.85 -1.27
N LEU A 92 -11.19 -15.81 -1.80
CA LEU A 92 -12.15 -15.00 -1.03
C LEU A 92 -13.36 -15.82 -0.56
N ILE A 93 -13.87 -16.73 -1.40
CA ILE A 93 -14.95 -17.66 -1.03
C ILE A 93 -14.48 -18.64 0.07
N GLY A 94 -13.27 -19.19 -0.06
CA GLY A 94 -12.73 -20.10 0.96
C GLY A 94 -12.50 -19.38 2.30
N VAL A 95 -11.99 -18.16 2.25
CA VAL A 95 -11.71 -17.34 3.44
C VAL A 95 -13.00 -16.81 4.09
N SER A 96 -14.08 -16.57 3.33
CA SER A 96 -15.32 -16.05 3.92
C SER A 96 -15.90 -16.97 4.98
N VAL A 97 -15.72 -18.29 4.86
CA VAL A 97 -16.14 -19.27 5.89
C VAL A 97 -15.43 -19.01 7.23
N LEU A 98 -14.20 -18.50 7.20
CA LEU A 98 -13.41 -18.18 8.39
C LEU A 98 -13.71 -16.78 8.94
N GLU A 99 -14.10 -15.84 8.08
CA GLU A 99 -14.38 -14.45 8.48
C GLU A 99 -15.86 -14.19 8.83
N ASP A 100 -16.77 -15.07 8.41
CA ASP A 100 -18.22 -14.98 8.63
C ASP A 100 -18.61 -15.46 10.03
N VAL A 101 -17.99 -14.83 11.03
CA VAL A 101 -18.34 -14.97 12.45
C VAL A 101 -19.04 -13.70 12.95
N PRO A 102 -19.91 -13.80 13.98
CA PRO A 102 -20.49 -12.63 14.64
C PRO A 102 -19.43 -11.62 15.04
N MET A 103 -19.81 -10.33 15.09
CA MET A 103 -18.88 -9.23 15.35
C MET A 103 -18.16 -9.38 16.70
N GLU A 104 -18.86 -9.98 17.67
CA GLU A 104 -18.40 -10.26 19.02
C GLU A 104 -17.30 -11.33 19.06
N GLU A 105 -17.21 -12.17 18.03
CA GLU A 105 -16.25 -13.28 17.90
C GLU A 105 -15.07 -12.94 16.98
N LYS A 106 -15.12 -11.79 16.30
CA LYS A 106 -14.04 -11.31 15.43
C LYS A 106 -12.82 -10.88 16.23
N ASP A 107 -11.93 -11.83 16.51
CA ASP A 107 -10.65 -11.60 17.18
C ASP A 107 -9.52 -11.44 16.17
N TRP A 108 -9.28 -10.20 15.74
CA TRP A 108 -8.20 -9.85 14.82
C TRP A 108 -6.87 -9.55 15.54
N HIS A 109 -6.80 -9.75 16.86
CA HIS A 109 -5.63 -9.39 17.64
C HIS A 109 -4.77 -10.61 17.95
N PRO A 110 -3.50 -10.64 17.54
CA PRO A 110 -2.59 -11.69 17.97
C PRO A 110 -2.32 -11.54 19.48
N GLY A 111 -2.77 -12.51 20.30
CA GLY A 111 -2.41 -12.63 21.71
C GLY A 111 -3.50 -12.25 22.75
N THR A 112 -4.75 -12.09 22.35
CA THR A 112 -5.85 -11.57 23.21
C THR A 112 -6.56 -12.62 24.07
N LYS A 113 -6.28 -13.93 23.94
CA LYS A 113 -6.92 -14.97 24.78
C LYS A 113 -5.90 -15.68 25.70
N PRO A 114 -6.12 -15.72 27.03
CA PRO A 114 -5.45 -16.69 27.89
C PRO A 114 -6.01 -18.10 27.62
N ALA A 115 -5.13 -19.09 27.74
CA ALA A 115 -5.29 -20.49 27.29
C ALA A 115 -6.69 -21.10 27.54
N GLY A 116 -7.38 -21.52 26.48
CA GLY A 116 -8.67 -22.17 26.65
C GLY A 116 -9.48 -22.59 25.43
N THR A 117 -8.97 -22.58 24.19
CA THR A 117 -9.64 -23.32 23.10
C THR A 117 -8.65 -23.67 22.00
N ARG A 118 -8.46 -24.96 21.76
CA ARG A 118 -7.59 -25.49 20.71
C ARG A 118 -8.25 -25.29 19.34
N PHE A 119 -7.74 -24.34 18.56
CA PHE A 119 -7.59 -24.54 17.12
C PHE A 119 -6.20 -24.03 16.71
N SER A 120 -5.26 -24.97 16.65
CA SER A 120 -3.95 -24.77 16.03
C SER A 120 -4.16 -24.70 14.52
N THR A 121 -4.47 -23.52 13.99
CA THR A 121 -4.33 -23.25 12.56
C THR A 121 -3.47 -22.01 12.39
N PRO A 122 -2.49 -22.02 11.46
CA PRO A 122 -1.65 -20.88 11.22
C PRO A 122 -2.51 -19.74 10.68
N VAL A 123 -2.51 -18.62 11.40
CA VAL A 123 -3.08 -17.36 10.91
C VAL A 123 -2.25 -16.96 9.69
N VAL A 124 -2.76 -17.25 8.49
CA VAL A 124 -2.24 -16.65 7.27
C VAL A 124 -2.74 -15.20 7.25
N VAL A 125 -1.89 -14.27 7.70
CA VAL A 125 -2.14 -12.83 7.54
C VAL A 125 -1.94 -12.49 6.07
N LEU A 126 -2.98 -12.68 5.26
CA LEU A 126 -3.09 -12.10 3.94
C LEU A 126 -3.56 -10.66 4.10
N SER A 127 -2.63 -9.70 4.07
CA SER A 127 -2.95 -8.27 3.92
C SER A 127 -3.50 -8.01 2.53
N LEU A 128 -4.75 -8.38 2.29
CA LEU A 128 -5.55 -7.87 1.20
C LEU A 128 -5.98 -6.45 1.60
N HIS A 129 -5.45 -5.44 0.90
CA HIS A 129 -5.94 -4.07 1.01
C HIS A 129 -7.45 -4.04 0.70
N ARG A 130 -8.30 -4.11 1.75
CA ARG A 130 -9.73 -3.79 1.65
C ARG A 130 -9.82 -2.27 1.49
N GLN A 131 -10.34 -1.84 0.35
CA GLN A 131 -10.65 -0.41 0.10
C GLN A 131 -11.76 0.16 1.01
N ASN A 132 -12.35 -0.65 1.90
CA ASN A 132 -13.51 -0.30 2.73
C ASN A 132 -13.30 -0.50 4.24
N ALA A 133 -12.06 -0.50 4.75
CA ALA A 133 -11.87 -0.44 6.20
C ALA A 133 -12.28 0.96 6.70
N PRO A 134 -13.19 1.09 7.70
CA PRO A 134 -13.50 2.38 8.29
C PRO A 134 -12.23 2.97 8.92
N PRO A 135 -12.07 4.31 8.91
CA PRO A 135 -10.92 4.95 9.53
C PRO A 135 -10.88 4.62 11.02
N TYR A 136 -9.70 4.24 11.52
CA TYR A 136 -9.48 4.04 12.95
C TYR A 136 -9.78 5.34 13.72
N PRO A 137 -10.33 5.24 14.95
CA PRO A 137 -10.56 6.40 15.83
C PRO A 137 -9.25 7.09 16.22
#